data_AF-A0A8T3LHR9-F1
#
_entry.id   AF-A0A8T3LHR9-F1
#
_cell.length_a   1.000
_cell.length_b   1.000
_cell.length_c   1.000
_cell.angle_alpha   90.00
_cell.angle_beta   90.00
_cell.angle_gamma   90.00
#
_symmetry.space_group_name_H-M   'P 1'
#
loop_
_entity.id
_entity.type
_entity.pdbx_description
1 polymer ?
#
loop_
_entity_poly.entity_id
_entity_poly.type
_entity_poly.pdbx_seq_one_letter_code
_entity_poly.pdbx_strand_id
1 'polypeptide(L)' 'IDRSGLDAETWLTQLFRVVVVPLYHLLCRYGVALIAHGQNITLAMKEGVPQRVLLKDFQGDMRLVKEEFPEMDSLPQEV' A
#
# COMPACT_ATOMS: atom_id res chain seq x y z
N ILE A 1 3.73 -7.42 18.69
CA ILE A 1 4.90 -6.61 19.09
C ILE A 1 5.87 -7.46 19.89
N ASP A 2 5.46 -8.06 21.01
CA ASP A 2 6.34 -8.86 21.89
C ASP A 2 7.18 -9.93 21.17
N ARG A 3 6.59 -10.68 20.23
CA ARG A 3 7.29 -11.70 19.44
C ARG A 3 8.41 -11.17 18.53
N SER A 4 8.43 -9.87 18.24
CA SER A 4 9.43 -9.25 17.37
C SER A 4 10.69 -8.79 18.08
N GLY A 5 10.68 -8.69 19.42
CA GLY A 5 11.77 -8.10 20.19
C GLY A 5 11.98 -6.60 19.96
N LEU A 6 11.12 -5.93 19.19
CA LEU A 6 11.16 -4.49 18.95
C LEU A 6 10.32 -3.73 19.99
N ASP A 7 10.73 -2.49 20.29
CA ASP A 7 9.85 -1.54 20.94
C ASP A 7 8.66 -1.16 20.03
N ALA A 8 7.61 -0.60 20.63
CA ALA A 8 6.37 -0.30 19.92
C ALA A 8 6.53 0.76 18.83
N GLU A 9 7.37 1.78 19.04
CA GLU A 9 7.57 2.86 18.06
C GLU A 9 8.28 2.33 16.82
N THR A 10 9.32 1.51 17.00
CA THR A 10 10.03 0.85 15.91
C THR A 10 9.11 -0.08 15.13
N TRP A 11 8.28 -0.87 15.83
CA TRP A 11 7.35 -1.79 15.18
C TRP A 11 6.27 -1.06 14.37
N LEU A 12 5.69 0.02 14.91
CA LEU A 12 4.71 0.86 14.22
C LEU A 12 5.32 1.60 13.04
N THR A 13 6.53 2.13 13.19
CA THR A 13 7.28 2.75 12.09
C THR A 13 7.46 1.77 10.94
N GLN A 14 7.83 0.52 11.23
CA GLN A 14 7.95 -0.51 10.21
C GLN A 14 6.61 -0.82 9.54
N LEU A 15 5.53 -0.93 10.31
CA LEU A 15 4.18 -1.12 9.77
C LEU A 15 3.80 0.02 8.80
N PHE A 16 3.97 1.28 9.20
CA PHE A 16 3.64 2.43 8.37
C PHE A 16 4.51 2.51 7.11
N ARG A 17 5.80 2.21 7.23
CA ARG A 17 6.70 2.14 6.07
C ARG A 17 6.28 1.06 5.08
N VAL A 18 5.85 -0.09 5.58
CA VAL A 18 5.43 -1.22 4.74
C VAL A 18 4.06 -1.00 4.09
N VAL A 19 3.15 -0.28 4.75
CA VAL A 19 1.76 -0.13 4.27
C VAL A 19 1.51 1.24 3.65
N VAL A 20 1.76 2.31 4.40
CA VAL A 20 1.32 3.67 4.03
C VAL A 20 2.20 4.25 2.93
N VAL A 21 3.52 4.10 3.04
CA VAL A 21 4.46 4.66 2.07
C VAL A 21 4.19 4.18 0.63
N PRO A 22 4.05 2.87 0.33
CA PRO A 22 3.78 2.44 -1.04
C PRO A 22 2.41 2.92 -1.55
N LEU A 23 1.37 2.93 -0.70
CA LEU A 23 0.04 3.41 -1.10
C LEU A 23 0.04 4.91 -1.40
N TYR A 24 0.71 5.70 -0.55
CA TYR A 24 0.80 7.13 -0.73
C TYR A 24 1.70 7.50 -1.91
N HIS A 25 2.78 6.75 -2.14
CA HIS A 25 3.60 6.91 -3.33
C HIS A 25 2.81 6.65 -4.61
N LEU A 26 2.01 5.58 -4.64
CA LEU A 26 1.15 5.25 -5.78
C LEU A 26 0.18 6.40 -6.11
N LEU A 27 -0.44 6.98 -5.07
CA LEU A 27 -1.30 8.14 -5.22
C LEU A 27 -0.54 9.37 -5.73
N CYS A 28 0.53 9.77 -5.06
CA CYS A 28 1.23 11.02 -5.35
C CYS A 28 2.02 11.00 -6.66
N ARG A 29 2.51 9.83 -7.07
CA ARG A 29 3.34 9.70 -8.27
C ARG A 29 2.56 9.27 -9.50
N TYR A 30 1.52 8.46 -9.34
CA TYR A 30 0.80 7.86 -10.46
C TYR A 30 -0.68 8.25 -10.49
N GLY A 31 -1.16 9.02 -9.50
CA GLY A 31 -2.58 9.37 -9.45
C GLY A 31 -3.50 8.17 -9.20
N VAL A 32 -2.95 7.03 -8.76
CA VAL A 32 -3.72 5.79 -8.53
C VAL A 32 -4.00 5.64 -7.04
N ALA A 33 -5.29 5.60 -6.67
CA ALA A 33 -5.75 5.31 -5.32
C ALA A 33 -6.33 3.90 -5.24
N LEU A 34 -6.07 3.21 -4.14
CA LEU A 34 -6.60 1.89 -3.83
C LEU A 34 -7.40 1.94 -2.53
N ILE A 35 -8.52 1.24 -2.48
CA ILE A 35 -9.29 1.08 -1.24
C ILE A 35 -8.50 0.18 -0.26
N ALA A 36 -7.98 0.81 0.79
CA ALA A 36 -7.04 0.24 1.75
C ALA A 36 -7.72 -0.24 3.05
N HIS A 37 -8.80 -1.02 2.94
CA HIS A 37 -9.44 -1.64 4.12
C HIS A 37 -8.64 -2.86 4.61
N GLY A 38 -8.77 -3.18 5.91
CA GLY A 38 -8.04 -4.30 6.52
C GLY A 38 -8.30 -5.68 5.89
N GLN A 39 -9.42 -5.85 5.17
CA GLN A 39 -9.73 -7.09 4.44
C GLN A 39 -8.97 -7.22 3.11
N ASN A 40 -8.53 -6.11 2.52
CA ASN A 40 -7.84 -6.04 1.21
C ASN A 40 -6.31 -5.94 1.37
N ILE A 41 -5.83 -5.77 2.60
CA ILE A 41 -4.42 -5.66 2.97
C ILE A 41 -3.98 -6.94 3.68
N THR A 42 -3.03 -7.66 3.09
CA THR A 42 -2.37 -8.80 3.73
C THR A 42 -0.93 -8.44 4.07
N LEU A 43 -0.50 -8.72 5.30
CA LEU A 43 0.89 -8.50 5.72
C LEU A 43 1.66 -9.81 5.67
N ALA A 44 2.79 -9.81 4.96
CA ALA A 44 3.78 -10.87 5.12
C ALA A 44 4.56 -10.65 6.42
N MET A 45 4.40 -11.55 7.36
CA MET A 45 5.05 -11.48 8.68
C MET A 45 6.25 -12.42 8.73
N LYS A 46 7.36 -11.96 9.33
CA LYS A 46 8.48 -12.81 9.72
C LYS A 46 8.85 -12.47 11.15
N GLU A 47 8.85 -13.48 12.02
CA GLU A 47 9.23 -13.32 13.44
C GLU A 47 8.48 -12.16 14.13
N GLY A 48 7.18 -12.01 13.83
CA GLY A 48 6.37 -10.94 14.40
C GLY A 48 6.58 -9.54 13.81
N VAL A 49 7.43 -9.36 12.79
CA VAL A 49 7.69 -8.08 12.09
C VAL A 49 7.04 -8.07 10.70
N PRO A 50 6.29 -7.01 10.32
CA PRO A 50 5.76 -6.88 8.96
C PRO A 50 6.91 -6.62 7.96
N GLN A 51 7.00 -7.46 6.94
CA GLN A 51 8.08 -7.41 5.94
C GLN A 51 7.66 -6.63 4.69
N ARG A 52 6.42 -6.84 4.24
CA ARG A 52 5.83 -6.21 3.05
C ARG A 52 4.32 -6.35 3.07
N VAL A 53 3.66 -5.47 2.32
CA VAL A 53 2.22 -5.53 2.09
C VAL A 53 1.93 -6.29 0.79
N LEU A 54 0.89 -7.11 0.81
CA LEU A 54 0.27 -7.72 -0.36
C LEU A 54 -1.11 -7.10 -0.49
N LEU A 55 -1.38 -6.54 -1.66
CA LEU A 55 -2.64 -5.91 -1.99
C LEU A 55 -3.43 -6.84 -2.91
N LYS A 56 -4.73 -6.95 -2.67
CA LYS A 56 -5.66 -7.73 -3.48
C LYS A 56 -6.93 -6.93 -3.75
N ASP A 57 -7.79 -7.48 -4.61
CA ASP A 57 -9.14 -6.96 -4.87
C ASP A 57 -9.12 -5.52 -5.40
N PHE A 58 -8.40 -5.29 -6.51
CA PHE A 58 -8.33 -3.97 -7.18
C PHE A 58 -9.56 -3.64 -8.04
N GLN A 59 -10.28 -4.68 -8.48
CA GLN A 59 -11.45 -4.53 -9.37
C GLN A 59 -12.60 -3.88 -8.60
N GLY A 60 -13.04 -2.70 -9.06
CA GLY A 60 -14.08 -1.90 -8.39
C GLY A 60 -13.57 -0.98 -7.27
N ASP A 61 -12.34 -1.21 -6.80
CA ASP A 61 -11.72 -0.57 -5.63
C ASP A 61 -10.49 0.29 -5.97
N MET A 62 -10.14 0.39 -7.25
CA MET A 62 -9.17 1.33 -7.78
C MET A 62 -9.85 2.63 -8.23
N ARG A 63 -9.22 3.78 -7.97
CA ARG A 63 -9.65 5.10 -8.43
C ARG A 63 -8.47 5.82 -9.05
N LEU A 64 -8.74 6.61 -10.09
CA LEU A 64 -7.76 7.50 -10.71
C LEU A 64 -8.11 8.95 -10.35
N VAL A 65 -7.08 9.76 -10.11
CA VAL A 65 -7.23 11.22 -10.06
C VAL A 65 -7.67 11.75 -11.42
N LYS A 66 -8.26 12.95 -11.46
CA LYS A 66 -8.75 13.55 -12.71
C LYS A 66 -7.67 14.36 -13.43
N GLU A 67 -6.69 14.81 -12.67
CA GLU A 67 -5.54 15.54 -13.14
C GLU A 67 -4.65 14.66 -14.01
N GLU A 68 -4.08 15.24 -15.07
CA GLU A 68 -3.17 14.51 -15.95
C GLU A 68 -1.77 14.39 -15.32
N PHE A 69 -1.31 13.16 -15.17
CA PHE A 69 0.02 12.82 -14.70
C PHE A 69 0.75 12.13 -15.86
N PRO A 70 1.97 12.54 -16.25
CA PRO A 70 2.72 11.88 -17.34
C PRO A 70 2.88 10.37 -17.12
N GLU A 71 2.93 9.94 -15.86
CA GLU A 71 3.04 8.53 -15.49
C GLU A 71 1.79 7.71 -15.86
N MET A 72 0.62 8.36 -15.96
CA MET A 72 -0.65 7.74 -16.36
C MET A 72 -0.73 7.45 -17.86
N ASP A 73 0.15 8.00 -18.70
CA ASP A 73 0.18 7.71 -20.14
C ASP A 73 0.46 6.23 -20.45
N SER A 74 1.02 5.51 -19.48
CA SER A 74 1.29 4.07 -19.57
C SER A 74 0.07 3.19 -19.24
N LEU A 75 -1.02 3.77 -18.72
CA LEU A 75 -2.25 3.04 -18.43
C LEU A 75 -2.98 2.68 -19.74
N PRO A 76 -3.39 1.41 -19.92
CA PRO A 76 -4.23 1.02 -21.04
C PRO A 76 -5.54 1.81 -21.05
N GLN A 77 -6.01 2.22 -22.24
CA GLN A 77 -7.30 2.90 -22.37
C GLN A 77 -8.50 1.97 -22.16
N GLU A 78 -8.28 0.66 -22.25
CA GLU A 78 -9.28 -0.38 -22.00
C GLU A 78 -8.62 -1.57 -21.26
N VAL A 79 -9.33 -2.12 -20.28
CA VAL A 79 -9.00 -3.40 -19.59
C VAL A 79 -10.20 -4.31 -19.69
#